data_AF-A0A9N9T0P4-F1
#
_entry.id   AF-A0A9N9T0P4-F1
#
_cell.length_a   1.000
_cell.length_b   1.000
_cell.length_c   1.000
_cell.angle_alpha   90.00
_cell.angle_beta   90.00
_cell.angle_gamma   90.00
#
_symmetry.space_group_name_H-M   'P 1'
#
loop_
_entity.id
_entity.type
_entity.pdbx_description
1 polymer ?
#
loop_
_entity_poly.entity_id
_entity_poly.type
_entity_poly.pdbx_seq_one_letter_code
_entity_poly.pdbx_strand_id
1 'polypeptide(L)'
;MRSHSYGKVVFFYFQGHKLKRIMNTLEDTKLHYENCPEKDFYPEVTSKLYKKIGKKYTIIFFMMAHATLTSSYLPPFLATLRSEENNPERMLPDRLPYYSWMPFRFDTAGTYLIALGYQAIPMFSYAYSIVGMDTLFMNIMNCVGMNLEIIQGAFLSILPRAEKKTDGPLLTTDGLYNTEELTVTLRAEMKKISQHLQVVYKVCEDLEDIHKYLTLAQATATLFILCSCLYLVSMRYTTC
;
A
#
# COMPACT_ATOMS: atom_id res chain seq x y z
N MET A 1 -11.29 -19.45 -5.57
CA MET A 1 -10.10 -18.81 -4.95
C MET A 1 -8.89 -18.66 -5.88
N ARG A 2 -8.56 -19.59 -6.79
CA ARG A 2 -7.43 -19.41 -7.73
C ARG A 2 -7.55 -18.20 -8.67
N SER A 3 -8.75 -17.79 -9.09
CA SER A 3 -8.92 -16.67 -10.03
C SER A 3 -8.53 -15.29 -9.48
N HIS A 4 -8.43 -15.09 -8.17
CA HIS A 4 -8.25 -13.75 -7.59
C HIS A 4 -6.81 -13.21 -7.74
N SER A 5 -5.78 -14.07 -7.68
CA SER A 5 -4.38 -13.61 -7.84
C SER A 5 -3.90 -13.53 -9.28
N TYR A 6 -4.41 -14.38 -10.19
CA TYR A 6 -4.15 -14.18 -11.62
C TYR A 6 -4.69 -12.82 -12.07
N GLY A 7 -5.86 -12.40 -11.54
CA GLY A 7 -6.41 -11.08 -11.77
C GLY A 7 -5.47 -9.94 -11.32
N LYS A 8 -4.87 -10.04 -10.13
CA LYS A 8 -3.95 -9.01 -9.60
C LYS A 8 -2.62 -8.93 -10.37
N VAL A 9 -2.02 -10.07 -10.73
CA VAL A 9 -0.75 -10.10 -11.50
C VAL A 9 -0.95 -9.58 -12.93
N VAL A 10 -2.04 -9.99 -13.58
CA VAL A 10 -2.44 -9.47 -14.90
C VAL A 10 -2.74 -7.97 -14.81
N PHE A 11 -3.47 -7.54 -13.78
CA PHE A 11 -3.75 -6.13 -13.55
C PHE A 11 -2.48 -5.30 -13.35
N PHE A 12 -1.49 -5.78 -12.60
CA PHE A 12 -0.21 -5.09 -12.45
C PHE A 12 0.57 -5.01 -13.77
N TYR A 13 0.58 -6.10 -14.53
CA TYR A 13 1.22 -6.13 -15.85
C TYR A 13 0.59 -5.10 -16.82
N PHE A 14 -0.74 -4.95 -16.78
CA PHE A 14 -1.44 -4.01 -17.67
C PHE A 14 -1.53 -2.57 -17.13
N GLN A 15 -1.61 -2.34 -15.83
CA GLN A 15 -1.82 -0.99 -15.24
C GLN A 15 -0.57 -0.41 -14.56
N GLY A 16 0.52 -1.17 -14.46
CA GLY A 16 1.78 -0.73 -13.83
C GLY A 16 2.34 0.56 -14.42
N HIS A 17 2.17 0.78 -15.73
CA HIS A 17 2.58 2.01 -16.40
C HIS A 17 1.78 3.24 -15.93
N LYS A 18 0.48 3.10 -15.65
CA LYS A 18 -0.37 4.19 -15.13
C LYS A 18 -0.01 4.51 -13.69
N LEU A 19 0.24 3.49 -12.87
CA LEU A 19 0.70 3.64 -11.48
C LEU A 19 2.04 4.37 -11.42
N LYS A 20 3.00 3.99 -12.27
CA LYS A 20 4.30 4.66 -12.35
C LYS A 20 4.17 6.11 -12.83
N ARG A 21 3.27 6.38 -13.78
CA ARG A 21 2.96 7.74 -14.22
C ARG A 21 2.38 8.57 -13.07
N ILE A 22 1.43 8.03 -12.32
CA ILE A 22 0.85 8.68 -11.13
C ILE A 22 1.94 9.03 -10.11
N MET A 23 2.81 8.06 -9.76
CA MET A 23 3.91 8.30 -8.83
C MET A 23 4.87 9.39 -9.33
N ASN A 24 5.25 9.35 -10.62
CA ASN A 24 6.14 10.36 -11.19
C ASN A 24 5.49 11.76 -11.19
N THR A 25 4.19 11.86 -11.44
CA THR A 25 3.46 13.13 -11.39
C THR A 25 3.41 13.70 -9.97
N LEU A 26 3.21 12.85 -8.95
CA LEU A 26 3.17 13.26 -7.55
C LEU A 26 4.55 13.62 -6.97
N GLU A 27 5.63 13.11 -7.57
CA GLU A 27 7.02 13.42 -7.17
C GLU A 27 7.66 14.51 -8.05
N ASP A 28 6.90 15.17 -8.93
CA ASP A 28 7.45 16.19 -9.83
C ASP A 28 8.05 17.37 -9.03
N THR A 29 9.30 17.68 -9.35
CA THR A 29 10.04 18.86 -8.90
C THR A 29 9.25 20.18 -9.00
N LYS A 30 8.36 20.33 -9.99
CA LYS A 30 7.52 21.54 -10.18
C LYS A 30 6.55 21.79 -9.03
N LEU A 31 6.26 20.77 -8.23
CA LEU A 31 5.33 20.83 -7.09
C LEU A 31 6.02 21.20 -5.77
N HIS A 32 7.34 21.43 -5.77
CA HIS A 32 8.07 21.80 -4.56
C HIS A 32 7.81 23.27 -4.17
N TYR A 33 7.68 23.48 -2.87
CA TYR A 33 7.58 24.80 -2.25
C TYR A 33 8.83 25.11 -1.45
N GLU A 34 9.13 26.39 -1.29
CA GLU A 34 10.20 26.86 -0.42
C GLU A 34 9.82 26.69 1.06
N ASN A 35 10.83 26.49 1.90
CA ASN A 35 10.65 26.40 3.34
C ASN A 35 10.21 27.76 3.91
N CYS A 36 9.28 27.76 4.87
CA CYS A 36 8.84 28.95 5.59
C CYS A 36 8.88 28.67 7.11
N PRO A 37 10.01 29.00 7.77
CA PRO A 37 10.18 28.80 9.21
C PRO A 37 9.16 29.58 10.06
N GLU A 38 8.72 30.76 9.62
CA GLU A 38 7.75 31.59 10.34
C GLU A 38 6.39 30.92 10.55
N LYS A 39 6.05 29.94 9.70
CA LYS A 39 4.80 29.18 9.73
C LYS A 39 5.03 27.68 9.94
N ASP A 40 6.22 27.29 10.40
CA ASP A 40 6.60 25.89 10.62
C ASP A 40 6.40 25.01 9.36
N PHE A 41 6.58 25.60 8.17
CA PHE A 41 6.32 24.93 6.90
C PHE A 41 7.61 24.40 6.29
N TYR A 42 7.81 23.07 6.42
CA TYR A 42 8.98 22.35 5.94
C TYR A 42 8.57 21.19 5.01
N PRO A 43 8.21 21.47 3.74
CA PRO A 43 7.69 20.47 2.81
C PRO A 43 8.61 19.25 2.61
N GLU A 44 9.93 19.44 2.66
CA GLU A 44 10.89 18.33 2.60
C GLU A 44 10.84 17.41 3.82
N VAL A 45 10.64 17.98 5.01
CA VAL A 45 10.57 17.23 6.27
C VAL A 45 9.27 16.42 6.27
N THR A 46 8.15 17.04 5.90
CA THR A 46 6.87 16.35 5.68
C THR A 46 7.03 15.23 4.67
N SER A 47 7.66 15.47 3.51
CA SER A 47 7.86 14.44 2.49
C SER A 47 8.69 13.25 3.01
N LYS A 48 9.79 13.50 3.71
CA LYS A 48 10.62 12.46 4.32
C LYS A 48 9.85 11.66 5.38
N LEU A 49 9.02 12.32 6.18
CA LEU A 49 8.19 11.69 7.20
C LEU A 49 7.19 10.71 6.55
N TYR A 50 6.44 11.16 5.55
CA TYR A 50 5.46 10.33 4.85
C TYR A 50 6.13 9.16 4.12
N LYS A 51 7.30 9.34 3.51
CA LYS A 51 8.09 8.24 2.92
C LYS A 51 8.52 7.21 3.96
N LYS A 52 8.94 7.65 5.15
CA LYS A 52 9.30 6.75 6.26
C LYS A 52 8.09 5.97 6.78
N ILE A 53 6.93 6.63 6.89
CA ILE A 53 5.67 6.01 7.28
C ILE A 53 5.27 4.93 6.25
N GLY A 54 5.29 5.24 4.96
CA GLY A 54 4.98 4.27 3.89
C GLY A 54 5.92 3.06 3.90
N LYS A 55 7.23 3.28 4.08
CA LYS A 55 8.21 2.18 4.22
C LYS A 55 7.91 1.31 5.44
N LYS A 56 7.61 1.92 6.60
CA LYS A 56 7.27 1.21 7.83
C LYS A 56 6.04 0.32 7.63
N TYR A 57 4.96 0.86 7.05
CA TYR A 57 3.77 0.08 6.77
C TYR A 57 4.05 -1.08 5.82
N THR A 58 4.77 -0.82 4.73
CA THR A 58 5.14 -1.88 3.77
C THR A 58 5.85 -3.04 4.48
N ILE A 59 6.85 -2.75 5.31
CA ILE A 59 7.57 -3.78 6.08
C ILE A 59 6.61 -4.56 6.99
N ILE A 60 5.74 -3.87 7.74
CA ILE A 60 4.79 -4.51 8.66
C ILE A 60 3.85 -5.47 7.90
N PHE A 61 3.31 -5.04 6.77
CA PHE A 61 2.40 -5.85 5.96
C PHE A 61 3.09 -7.10 5.39
N PHE A 62 4.31 -6.96 4.87
CA PHE A 62 5.08 -8.11 4.39
C PHE A 62 5.48 -9.07 5.52
N MET A 63 5.87 -8.55 6.69
CA MET A 63 6.17 -9.37 7.87
C MET A 63 4.94 -10.15 8.35
N MET A 64 3.77 -9.50 8.37
CA MET A 64 2.52 -10.15 8.74
C MET A 64 2.16 -11.26 7.75
N ALA A 65 2.26 -10.99 6.44
CA ALA A 65 2.03 -11.99 5.41
C ALA A 65 2.97 -13.20 5.53
N HIS A 66 4.25 -12.93 5.80
CA HIS A 66 5.24 -13.97 6.03
C HIS A 66 4.90 -14.80 7.28
N ALA A 67 4.56 -14.14 8.39
CA ALA A 67 4.17 -14.82 9.63
C ALA A 67 2.93 -15.71 9.45
N THR A 68 1.91 -15.25 8.71
CA THR A 68 0.71 -16.04 8.42
C THR A 68 1.02 -17.30 7.62
N LEU A 69 1.86 -17.19 6.60
CA LEU A 69 2.27 -18.35 5.80
C LEU A 69 3.12 -19.31 6.62
N THR A 70 4.15 -18.80 7.31
CA THR A 70 5.00 -19.61 8.17
C THR A 70 4.18 -20.34 9.24
N SER A 71 3.20 -19.68 9.86
CA SER A 71 2.29 -20.31 10.82
C SER A 71 1.45 -21.45 10.23
N SER A 72 1.13 -21.39 8.93
CA SER A 72 0.35 -22.43 8.24
C SER A 72 1.20 -23.64 7.86
N TYR A 73 2.47 -23.43 7.49
CA TYR A 73 3.39 -24.48 7.03
C TYR A 73 4.26 -25.10 8.15
N LEU A 74 4.45 -24.39 9.27
CA LEU A 74 5.28 -24.85 10.37
C LEU A 74 4.72 -26.09 11.10
N PRO A 75 3.42 -26.19 11.44
CA PRO A 75 2.90 -27.38 12.12
C PRO A 75 3.02 -28.68 11.29
N PRO A 76 2.65 -28.70 9.99
CA PRO A 76 2.87 -29.86 9.12
C PRO A 76 4.34 -30.24 9.00
N PHE A 77 5.24 -29.26 8.87
CA PHE A 77 6.68 -29.49 8.78
C PHE A 77 7.24 -30.15 10.06
N LEU A 78 6.88 -29.62 11.24
CA LEU A 78 7.27 -30.21 12.53
C LEU A 78 6.69 -31.60 12.74
N ALA A 79 5.47 -31.86 12.27
CA ALA A 79 4.85 -33.18 12.34
C ALA A 79 5.62 -34.21 11.50
N THR A 80 6.08 -33.83 10.31
CA THR A 80 6.90 -34.69 9.45
C THR A 80 8.26 -34.99 10.07
N LEU A 81 8.94 -34.00 10.66
CA LEU A 81 10.23 -34.21 11.33
C LEU A 81 10.12 -35.15 12.54
N ARG A 82 9.07 -35.01 13.35
CA ARG A 82 8.84 -35.89 14.50
C ARG A 82 8.49 -37.33 14.12
N SER A 83 7.88 -37.54 12.95
CA SER A 83 7.58 -38.87 12.41
C SER A 83 8.85 -39.60 12.00
N GLU A 84 9.82 -38.90 11.39
CA GLU A 84 11.15 -39.45 11.06
C GLU A 84 11.96 -39.85 12.32
N GLU A 85 11.84 -39.12 13.42
CA GLU A 85 12.65 -39.33 14.63
C GLU A 85 12.13 -40.46 15.57
N ASN A 86 10.81 -40.73 15.60
CA ASN A 86 10.20 -41.55 16.67
C ASN A 86 9.69 -42.95 16.24
N ASN A 87 9.72 -43.29 14.95
CA ASN A 87 9.42 -44.58 14.28
C ASN A 87 8.55 -44.34 13.04
N PRO A 88 8.82 -45.04 11.92
CA PRO A 88 8.08 -44.90 10.65
C PRO A 88 6.60 -45.36 10.71
N GLU A 89 6.15 -45.97 11.81
CA GLU A 89 4.74 -46.35 12.01
C GLU A 89 3.84 -45.18 12.44
N ARG A 90 4.40 -44.02 12.80
CA ARG A 90 3.60 -42.83 13.10
C ARG A 90 3.10 -42.21 11.79
N MET A 91 1.82 -42.46 11.49
CA MET A 91 1.14 -41.98 10.28
C MET A 91 1.48 -40.51 10.00
N LEU A 92 2.07 -40.27 8.83
CA LEU A 92 2.16 -38.93 8.26
C LEU A 92 0.77 -38.29 8.21
N PRO A 93 0.65 -36.95 8.28
CA PRO A 93 -0.64 -36.32 8.10
C PRO A 93 -1.21 -36.72 6.73
N ASP A 94 -2.37 -37.40 6.71
CA ASP A 94 -3.04 -37.88 5.49
C ASP A 94 -3.36 -36.76 4.49
N ARG A 95 -3.25 -35.49 4.91
CA ARG A 95 -3.59 -34.32 4.10
C ARG A 95 -2.51 -33.26 4.17
N LEU A 96 -2.21 -32.69 3.01
CA LEU A 96 -1.42 -31.48 2.88
C LEU A 96 -2.17 -30.25 3.44
N PRO A 97 -1.46 -29.16 3.80
CA PRO A 97 -2.04 -27.99 4.44
C PRO A 97 -3.13 -27.30 3.61
N TYR A 98 -3.00 -27.37 2.28
CA TYR A 98 -4.13 -27.06 1.40
C TYR A 98 -4.41 -28.22 0.45
N TYR A 99 -5.69 -28.39 0.14
CA TYR A 99 -6.14 -29.39 -0.80
C TYR A 99 -5.62 -29.07 -2.20
N SER A 100 -4.69 -29.88 -2.70
CA SER A 100 -4.14 -29.76 -4.04
C SER A 100 -3.86 -31.14 -4.62
N TRP A 101 -4.14 -31.29 -5.91
CA TRP A 101 -3.77 -32.48 -6.65
C TRP A 101 -2.27 -32.45 -6.93
N MET A 102 -1.56 -33.49 -6.50
CA MET A 102 -0.13 -33.66 -6.73
C MET A 102 0.09 -34.68 -7.85
N PRO A 103 1.00 -34.43 -8.80
CA PRO A 103 1.31 -35.38 -9.87
C PRO A 103 2.18 -36.55 -9.39
N PHE A 104 2.53 -36.60 -8.11
CA PHE A 104 3.35 -37.63 -7.48
C PHE A 104 2.76 -38.07 -6.13
N ARG A 105 3.08 -39.29 -5.71
CA ARG A 105 2.69 -39.84 -4.39
C ARG A 105 3.56 -39.23 -3.29
N PHE A 106 2.99 -39.02 -2.11
CA PHE A 106 3.66 -38.35 -0.98
C PHE A 106 3.63 -39.20 0.30
N ASP A 107 3.72 -40.51 0.14
CA ASP A 107 3.52 -41.50 1.20
C ASP A 107 4.75 -41.64 2.13
N THR A 108 5.90 -41.03 1.77
CA THR A 108 7.15 -41.03 2.56
C THR A 108 7.49 -39.62 3.02
N ALA A 109 8.16 -39.46 4.16
CA ALA A 109 8.47 -38.14 4.73
C ALA A 109 9.23 -37.21 3.76
N GLY A 110 10.23 -37.72 3.05
CA GLY A 110 10.96 -36.95 2.04
C GLY A 110 10.06 -36.46 0.89
N THR A 111 9.21 -37.33 0.36
CA THR A 111 8.23 -36.96 -0.69
C THR A 111 7.16 -36.01 -0.17
N TYR A 112 6.79 -36.11 1.11
CA TYR A 112 5.87 -35.18 1.77
C TYR A 112 6.47 -33.79 1.93
N LEU A 113 7.75 -33.69 2.31
CA LEU A 113 8.48 -32.41 2.37
C LEU A 113 8.60 -31.75 0.99
N ILE A 114 8.83 -32.55 -0.07
CA ILE A 114 8.83 -32.07 -1.45
C ILE A 114 7.43 -31.56 -1.84
N ALA A 115 6.37 -32.28 -1.49
CA ALA A 115 4.99 -31.85 -1.72
C ALA A 115 4.66 -30.54 -0.98
N LEU A 116 5.09 -30.41 0.28
CA LEU A 116 4.97 -29.18 1.07
C LEU A 116 5.70 -28.01 0.40
N GLY A 117 6.94 -28.20 -0.03
CA GLY A 117 7.73 -27.18 -0.72
C GLY A 117 7.11 -26.76 -2.06
N TYR A 118 6.68 -27.73 -2.86
CA TYR A 118 5.99 -27.51 -4.13
C TYR A 118 4.71 -26.68 -3.96
N GLN A 119 3.99 -26.88 -2.86
CA GLN A 119 2.80 -26.10 -2.53
C GLN A 119 3.11 -24.73 -1.92
N ALA A 120 4.19 -24.62 -1.15
CA ALA A 120 4.60 -23.39 -0.50
C ALA A 120 4.93 -22.31 -1.55
N ILE A 121 5.73 -22.63 -2.57
CA ILE A 121 6.17 -21.67 -3.59
C ILE A 121 5.02 -20.84 -4.20
N PRO A 122 3.97 -21.46 -4.78
CA PRO A 122 2.86 -20.71 -5.36
C PRO A 122 2.04 -19.96 -4.30
N MET A 123 1.95 -20.47 -3.06
CA MET A 123 1.24 -19.80 -1.97
C MET A 123 1.98 -18.55 -1.46
N PHE A 124 3.31 -18.60 -1.33
CA PHE A 124 4.13 -17.43 -1.01
C PHE A 124 4.03 -16.38 -2.12
N SER A 125 4.15 -16.78 -3.38
CA SER A 125 3.98 -15.88 -4.53
C SER A 125 2.59 -15.23 -4.54
N TYR A 126 1.54 -16.02 -4.28
CA TYR A 126 0.16 -15.56 -4.20
C TYR A 126 -0.03 -14.50 -3.09
N ALA A 127 0.43 -14.78 -1.87
CA ALA A 127 0.25 -13.88 -0.75
C ALA A 127 1.04 -12.57 -0.94
N TYR A 128 2.29 -12.66 -1.40
CA TYR A 128 3.10 -11.47 -1.66
C TYR A 128 2.54 -10.61 -2.79
N SER A 129 1.94 -11.21 -3.81
CA SER A 129 1.28 -10.44 -4.88
C SER A 129 0.09 -9.64 -4.36
N ILE A 130 -0.73 -10.26 -3.49
CA ILE A 130 -1.86 -9.56 -2.84
C ILE A 130 -1.35 -8.42 -1.96
N VAL A 131 -0.42 -8.73 -1.06
CA VAL A 131 0.10 -7.77 -0.09
C VAL A 131 0.87 -6.65 -0.78
N GLY A 132 1.62 -6.97 -1.84
CA GLY A 132 2.32 -5.99 -2.67
C GLY A 132 1.37 -5.00 -3.33
N MET A 133 0.26 -5.46 -3.88
CA MET A 133 -0.75 -4.57 -4.48
C MET A 133 -1.42 -3.67 -3.44
N ASP A 134 -1.82 -4.24 -2.31
CA ASP A 134 -2.51 -3.51 -1.24
C ASP A 134 -1.57 -2.47 -0.61
N THR A 135 -0.30 -2.81 -0.40
CA THR A 135 0.73 -1.87 0.10
C THR A 135 1.09 -0.81 -0.92
N LEU A 136 1.14 -1.13 -2.21
CA LEU A 136 1.35 -0.15 -3.28
C LEU A 136 0.23 0.89 -3.29
N PHE A 137 -1.03 0.44 -3.28
CA PHE A 137 -2.19 1.33 -3.24
C PHE A 137 -2.14 2.24 -2.01
N MET A 138 -1.89 1.67 -0.83
CA MET A 138 -1.77 2.44 0.41
C MET A 138 -0.63 3.46 0.36
N ASN A 139 0.52 3.12 -0.24
CA ASN A 139 1.63 4.06 -0.40
C ASN A 139 1.30 5.21 -1.36
N ILE A 140 0.54 4.97 -2.43
CA ILE A 140 0.09 6.03 -3.33
C ILE A 140 -0.91 6.94 -2.61
N MET A 141 -1.87 6.38 -1.86
CA MET A 141 -2.78 7.17 -1.02
C MET A 141 -2.03 8.00 0.03
N ASN A 142 -0.98 7.43 0.63
CA ASN A 142 -0.10 8.15 1.55
C ASN A 142 0.68 9.28 0.86
N CYS A 143 1.09 9.10 -0.41
CA CYS A 143 1.72 10.14 -1.22
C CYS A 143 0.73 11.26 -1.62
N VAL A 144 -0.53 10.91 -1.90
CA VAL A 144 -1.61 11.89 -2.09
C VAL A 144 -1.83 12.69 -0.81
N GLY A 145 -1.94 12.01 0.35
CA GLY A 145 -2.09 12.67 1.66
C GLY A 145 -0.94 13.63 1.97
N MET A 146 0.29 13.21 1.71
CA MET A 146 1.48 14.06 1.81
C MET A 146 1.35 15.34 0.96
N ASN A 147 0.94 15.21 -0.31
CA ASN A 147 0.77 16.37 -1.18
C ASN A 147 -0.36 17.30 -0.72
N LEU A 148 -1.46 16.75 -0.19
CA LEU A 148 -2.54 17.55 0.41
C LEU A 148 -2.07 18.32 1.65
N GLU A 149 -1.28 17.71 2.53
CA GLU A 149 -0.70 18.39 3.70
C GLU A 149 0.27 19.50 3.27
N ILE A 150 1.09 19.25 2.24
CA ILE A 150 1.99 20.26 1.66
C ILE A 150 1.17 21.41 1.06
N ILE A 151 0.09 21.13 0.34
CA ILE A 151 -0.82 22.16 -0.21
C ILE A 151 -1.45 22.98 0.91
N GLN A 152 -1.92 22.34 1.98
CA GLN A 152 -2.49 23.03 3.14
C GLN A 152 -1.46 23.96 3.79
N GLY A 153 -0.26 23.46 4.07
CA GLY A 153 0.85 24.29 4.57
C GLY A 153 1.22 25.41 3.60
N ALA A 154 1.09 25.17 2.30
CA ALA A 154 1.36 26.18 1.28
C ALA A 154 0.32 27.29 1.21
N PHE A 155 -0.95 27.02 1.49
CA PHE A 155 -1.97 28.05 1.68
C PHE A 155 -1.71 28.87 2.94
N LEU A 156 -1.36 28.24 4.05
CA LEU A 156 -1.09 28.92 5.33
C LEU A 156 0.16 29.81 5.31
N SER A 157 1.14 29.47 4.47
CA SER A 157 2.40 30.20 4.31
C SER A 157 2.46 31.10 3.07
N ILE A 158 1.35 31.27 2.34
CA ILE A 158 1.35 32.00 1.05
C ILE A 158 1.84 33.45 1.20
N LEU A 159 1.39 34.15 2.23
CA LEU A 159 1.67 35.57 2.43
C LEU A 159 3.13 35.80 2.87
N PRO A 160 3.67 35.12 3.90
CA PRO A 160 5.10 35.21 4.24
C PRO A 160 6.05 34.81 3.10
N ARG A 161 5.66 33.84 2.26
CA ARG A 161 6.46 33.46 1.08
C ARG A 161 6.40 34.48 -0.05
N ALA A 162 5.25 35.12 -0.26
CA ALA A 162 5.12 36.19 -1.24
C ALA A 162 5.93 37.41 -0.81
N GLU A 163 5.92 37.75 0.48
CA GLU A 163 6.71 38.84 1.07
C GLU A 163 8.22 38.63 0.88
N LYS A 164 8.72 37.41 1.08
CA LYS A 164 10.15 37.08 0.86
C LYS A 164 10.61 37.21 -0.59
N LYS A 165 9.69 37.22 -1.55
CA LYS A 165 9.99 37.32 -2.98
C LYS A 165 9.90 38.75 -3.52
N THR A 166 9.42 39.68 -2.73
CA THR A 166 9.28 41.10 -3.08
C THR A 166 10.36 41.92 -2.39
N ASP A 167 11.14 42.71 -3.15
CA ASP A 167 12.20 43.59 -2.64
C ASP A 167 11.68 44.99 -2.21
N GLY A 168 10.36 45.20 -2.25
CA GLY A 168 9.72 46.48 -1.94
C GLY A 168 9.33 46.68 -0.45
N PRO A 169 9.09 47.93 -0.01
CA PRO A 169 8.59 48.21 1.34
C PRO A 169 7.23 47.52 1.58
N LEU A 170 7.15 46.72 2.65
CA LEU A 170 6.00 45.90 3.05
C LEU A 170 4.70 46.70 3.29
N LEU A 171 4.84 47.97 3.67
CA LEU A 171 3.74 48.87 3.94
C LEU A 171 3.88 50.12 3.09
N THR A 172 2.83 50.46 2.37
CA THR A 172 2.61 51.85 1.95
C THR A 172 2.46 52.73 3.21
N THR A 173 2.73 54.03 3.11
CA THR A 173 2.54 55.01 4.20
C THR A 173 1.16 54.97 4.85
N ASP A 174 0.18 54.37 4.17
CA ASP A 174 -1.22 54.26 4.59
C ASP A 174 -1.53 52.94 5.34
N GLY A 175 -0.51 52.11 5.60
CA GLY A 175 -0.68 50.85 6.33
C GLY A 175 -1.25 49.70 5.49
N LEU A 176 -1.42 49.87 4.17
CA LEU A 176 -1.91 48.83 3.26
C LEU A 176 -0.76 48.04 2.59
N TYR A 177 -0.91 46.71 2.58
CA TYR A 177 -0.16 45.79 1.72
C TYR A 177 -0.63 45.95 0.28
N ASN A 178 0.01 46.80 -0.53
CA ASN A 178 -0.40 46.96 -1.92
C ASN A 178 0.69 47.58 -2.82
N THR A 179 1.90 47.06 -2.77
CA THR A 179 2.77 47.13 -3.95
C THR A 179 2.16 46.18 -5.00
N GLU A 180 1.89 46.68 -6.21
CA GLU A 180 1.35 45.88 -7.34
C GLU A 180 2.11 44.55 -7.53
N GLU A 181 3.42 44.58 -7.24
CA GLU A 181 4.33 43.44 -7.21
C GLU A 181 3.93 42.33 -6.23
N LEU A 182 3.46 42.68 -5.02
CA LEU A 182 3.00 41.71 -4.02
C LEU A 182 1.71 41.04 -4.48
N THR A 183 0.76 41.81 -5.04
CA THR A 183 -0.49 41.25 -5.58
C THR A 183 -0.21 40.29 -6.75
N VAL A 184 0.72 40.65 -7.64
CA VAL A 184 1.15 39.78 -8.74
C VAL A 184 1.78 38.49 -8.22
N THR A 185 2.67 38.60 -7.22
CA THR A 185 3.35 37.45 -6.61
C THR A 185 2.36 36.53 -5.87
N LEU A 186 1.44 37.09 -5.10
CA LEU A 186 0.37 36.33 -4.42
C LEU A 186 -0.52 35.60 -5.43
N ARG A 187 -0.90 36.27 -6.54
CA ARG A 187 -1.69 35.65 -7.60
C ARG A 187 -0.93 34.51 -8.28
N ALA A 188 0.39 34.66 -8.48
CA ALA A 188 1.23 33.61 -9.04
C ALA A 188 1.36 32.39 -8.10
N GLU A 189 1.61 32.62 -6.80
CA GLU A 189 1.64 31.56 -5.78
C GLU A 189 0.28 30.86 -5.65
N MET A 190 -0.82 31.62 -5.61
CA MET A 190 -2.17 31.06 -5.57
C MET A 190 -2.45 30.17 -6.79
N LYS A 191 -2.07 30.63 -7.98
CA LYS A 191 -2.19 29.85 -9.23
C LYS A 191 -1.38 28.56 -9.15
N LYS A 192 -0.14 28.61 -8.63
CA LYS A 192 0.71 27.42 -8.43
C LYS A 192 0.04 26.42 -7.48
N ILE A 193 -0.49 26.87 -6.35
CA ILE A 193 -1.16 26.01 -5.38
C ILE A 193 -2.44 25.40 -5.97
N SER A 194 -3.25 26.18 -6.68
CA SER A 194 -4.45 25.67 -7.36
C SER A 194 -4.12 24.64 -8.43
N GLN A 195 -3.06 24.85 -9.21
CA GLN A 195 -2.58 23.87 -10.20
C GLN A 195 -2.12 22.58 -9.53
N HIS A 196 -1.37 22.68 -8.43
CA HIS A 196 -0.96 21.50 -7.64
C HIS A 196 -2.19 20.74 -7.13
N LEU A 197 -3.18 21.42 -6.55
CA LEU A 197 -4.42 20.79 -6.09
C LEU A 197 -5.18 20.09 -7.22
N GLN A 198 -5.29 20.70 -8.40
CA GLN A 198 -5.92 20.08 -9.57
C GLN A 198 -5.19 18.81 -10.02
N VAL A 199 -3.85 18.82 -10.00
CA VAL A 199 -3.04 17.64 -10.32
C VAL A 199 -3.31 16.51 -9.32
N VAL A 200 -3.33 16.82 -8.02
CA VAL A 200 -3.62 15.82 -6.97
C VAL A 200 -5.04 15.27 -7.13
N TYR A 201 -6.03 16.12 -7.39
CA TYR A 201 -7.41 15.70 -7.59
C TYR A 201 -7.55 14.75 -8.79
N LYS A 202 -6.93 15.09 -9.92
CA LYS A 202 -6.91 14.24 -11.12
C LYS A 202 -6.23 12.89 -10.85
N VAL A 203 -5.15 12.90 -10.06
CA VAL A 203 -4.49 11.65 -9.62
C VAL A 203 -5.43 10.80 -8.75
N CYS A 204 -6.21 11.40 -7.87
CA CYS A 204 -7.22 10.68 -7.08
C CYS A 204 -8.28 10.02 -7.98
N GLU A 205 -8.82 10.75 -8.96
CA GLU A 205 -9.79 10.20 -9.92
C GLU A 205 -9.19 9.03 -10.71
N ASP A 206 -7.98 9.21 -11.28
CA ASP A 206 -7.27 8.15 -12.00
C ASP A 206 -7.03 6.92 -11.10
N LEU A 207 -6.69 7.14 -9.83
CA LEU A 207 -6.41 6.07 -8.87
C LEU A 207 -7.68 5.30 -8.48
N GLU A 208 -8.78 6.02 -8.26
CA GLU A 208 -10.10 5.45 -7.95
C GLU A 208 -10.59 4.59 -9.11
N ASP A 209 -10.51 5.07 -10.35
CA ASP A 209 -10.92 4.31 -11.52
C ASP A 209 -10.13 3.02 -11.71
N ILE A 210 -8.82 3.06 -11.37
CA ILE A 210 -7.95 1.89 -11.41
C ILE A 210 -8.33 0.89 -10.30
N HIS A 211 -8.58 1.34 -9.08
CA HIS A 211 -8.72 0.44 -7.92
C HIS A 211 -10.15 0.09 -7.53
N LYS A 212 -11.20 0.79 -8.01
CA LYS A 212 -12.58 0.58 -7.57
C LYS A 212 -13.04 -0.88 -7.69
N TYR A 213 -12.77 -1.50 -8.85
CA TYR A 213 -13.15 -2.90 -9.09
C TYR A 213 -12.29 -3.87 -8.29
N LEU A 214 -11.02 -3.52 -8.06
CA LEU A 214 -10.11 -4.36 -7.29
C LEU A 214 -10.51 -4.40 -5.81
N THR A 215 -10.79 -3.24 -5.23
CA THR A 215 -11.27 -3.11 -3.86
C THR A 215 -12.62 -3.79 -3.67
N LEU A 216 -13.53 -3.64 -4.63
CA LEU A 216 -14.83 -4.31 -4.61
C LEU A 216 -14.67 -5.85 -4.62
N ALA A 217 -13.88 -6.37 -5.56
CA ALA A 217 -13.61 -7.81 -5.66
C ALA A 217 -12.98 -8.36 -4.37
N GLN A 218 -12.02 -7.64 -3.80
CA GLN A 218 -11.37 -8.01 -2.55
C GLN A 218 -12.36 -8.00 -1.38
N ALA A 219 -13.21 -6.98 -1.24
CA ALA A 219 -14.21 -6.91 -0.18
C ALA A 219 -15.26 -8.03 -0.29
N THR A 220 -15.70 -8.36 -1.51
CA THR A 220 -16.61 -9.48 -1.72
C THR A 220 -15.95 -10.82 -1.39
N ALA A 221 -14.67 -10.99 -1.76
CA ALA A 221 -13.92 -12.20 -1.46
C ALA A 221 -13.71 -12.39 0.06
N THR A 222 -13.36 -11.34 0.79
CA THR A 222 -13.19 -11.41 2.25
C THR A 222 -14.51 -11.68 2.96
N LEU A 223 -15.63 -11.10 2.51
CA LEU A 223 -16.94 -11.41 3.04
C LEU A 223 -17.28 -12.90 2.89
N PHE A 224 -17.06 -13.46 1.70
CA PHE A 224 -17.31 -14.89 1.45
C PHE A 224 -16.45 -15.80 2.33
N ILE A 225 -15.17 -15.44 2.52
CA ILE A 225 -14.26 -16.14 3.43
C ILE A 225 -14.79 -16.08 4.86
N LEU A 226 -15.16 -14.90 5.35
CA LEU A 226 -15.69 -14.72 6.70
C LEU A 226 -16.96 -15.53 6.92
N CYS A 227 -17.90 -15.51 5.97
CA CYS A 227 -19.11 -16.33 6.04
C CYS A 227 -18.78 -17.84 6.08
N SER A 228 -17.82 -18.29 5.27
CA SER A 228 -17.38 -19.69 5.27
C SER A 228 -16.73 -20.09 6.60
N CYS A 229 -15.88 -19.22 7.17
CA CYS A 229 -15.26 -19.43 8.47
C CYS A 229 -16.31 -19.50 9.58
N LEU A 230 -17.28 -18.57 9.62
CA LEU A 230 -18.37 -18.57 10.58
C LEU A 230 -19.23 -19.84 10.47
N TYR A 231 -19.52 -20.29 9.25
CA TYR A 231 -20.25 -21.53 9.01
C TYR A 231 -19.49 -22.76 9.54
N LEU A 232 -18.19 -22.87 9.27
CA LEU A 232 -17.36 -23.97 9.78
C LEU A 232 -17.26 -23.98 11.30
N VAL A 233 -17.15 -22.81 11.91
CA VAL A 233 -17.14 -22.65 13.37
C VAL A 233 -18.49 -23.07 13.94
N SER A 234 -19.61 -22.59 13.37
CA SER A 234 -20.95 -22.98 13.81
C SER A 234 -21.17 -24.49 13.74
N MET A 235 -20.77 -25.14 12.64
CA MET A 235 -20.86 -26.59 12.48
C MET A 235 -20.09 -27.33 13.58
N ARG A 236 -18.92 -26.84 13.98
CA ARG A 236 -18.12 -27.44 15.07
C ARG A 236 -18.82 -27.33 16.43
N TYR A 237 -19.55 -26.24 16.68
CA TYR A 237 -20.29 -26.04 17.93
C TYR A 237 -21.62 -26.81 18.00
N THR A 238 -22.26 -27.10 16.85
CA THR A 238 -23.55 -27.83 16.82
C THR A 238 -23.40 -29.35 16.93
N THR A 239 -22.20 -29.90 16.73
CA THR A 239 -21.91 -31.34 16.90
C THR A 239 -21.43 -31.75 18.31
N CYS A 240 -21.69 -30.92 19.33
CA CYS A 240 -21.54 -31.32 20.74
C CYS A 240 -22.89 -31.65 21.36
#